data_AF-A0A352ME40-F1
#
_entry.id   AF-A0A352ME40-F1
#
_cell.length_a   1.000
_cell.length_b   1.000
_cell.length_c   1.000
_cell.angle_alpha   90.00
_cell.angle_beta   90.00
_cell.angle_gamma   90.00
#
_symmetry.space_group_name_H-M   'P 1'
#
loop_
_entity.id
_entity.type
_entity.pdbx_description
1 polymer ?
#
loop_
_entity_poly.entity_id
_entity_poly.type
_entity_poly.pdbx_seq_one_letter_code
_entity_poly.pdbx_strand_id
1 'polypeptide(L)'
;MKRSLVVSLILCISIVAVILILRPPRLIRSDKETLTLEQGNTARQAVNRDTLIAVKHWIRNNAIPIRTVIPGNGFDDLQPLKKLIGSANIVALGEATHGTREFFQLKHRILEFLVSEMGFTVFGIEASMPEAFDINEYVLTGKGDPEKALASLYNWVYNTEEVLDMIKWMRSYNADPLHTKKVKFYGFDMQSPSRAVKITLRNLRKIDQLQAEALEKPLAILANPFSAPDFVLLPKEKKEEAAAAVRTILKFFNEHKTDYVNQGSVSEWEIMNQQAIIVAQHIKSKMNTTGFTNLDPAVRDSSMADNIRWILDHEGAKTKMVIWAHNLHVATHTIMGNNLRKMFGNDMFVFGFVFNQGSFQAAEYPAGYIQYLLFPSEKGVHPFT
;
A
#
# COMPACT_ATOMS: atom_id res chain seq x y z
N MET A 1 7.80 27.53 34.49
CA MET A 1 9.23 27.83 34.80
C MET A 1 10.05 27.48 33.57
N LYS A 2 10.86 28.44 33.10
CA LYS A 2 11.55 28.50 31.79
C LYS A 2 12.19 27.18 31.35
N ARG A 3 11.95 26.77 30.09
CA ARG A 3 12.90 25.98 29.29
C ARG A 3 12.91 26.49 27.86
N SER A 4 14.13 26.61 27.36
CA SER A 4 14.54 27.48 26.28
C SER A 4 14.10 26.97 24.91
N LEU A 5 13.57 27.90 24.13
CA LEU A 5 13.33 27.77 22.71
C LEU A 5 14.70 27.80 21.99
N VAL A 6 15.10 26.71 21.35
CA VAL A 6 16.13 26.74 20.30
C VAL A 6 15.41 26.45 18.99
N VAL A 7 14.94 27.51 18.35
CA VAL A 7 14.51 27.46 16.95
C VAL A 7 15.78 27.47 16.11
N SER A 8 16.25 26.28 15.74
CA SER A 8 17.14 26.16 14.59
C SER A 8 16.26 26.08 13.34
N LEU A 9 15.96 27.25 12.78
CA LEU A 9 15.40 27.39 11.46
C LEU A 9 16.51 27.03 10.45
N ILE A 10 16.75 25.74 10.24
CA ILE A 10 17.56 25.29 9.10
C ILE A 10 16.59 25.14 7.93
N LEU A 11 16.65 26.10 7.03
CA LEU A 11 16.01 26.04 5.72
C LEU A 11 16.69 24.91 4.92
N CYS A 12 16.33 23.66 5.20
CA CYS A 12 16.75 22.51 4.40
C CYS A 12 15.93 22.52 3.11
N ILE A 13 16.51 23.10 2.05
CA ILE A 13 16.12 22.77 0.68
C ILE A 13 16.60 21.34 0.44
N SER A 14 15.81 20.37 0.89
CA SER A 14 15.99 18.97 0.54
C SER A 14 15.65 18.82 -0.94
N ILE A 15 16.68 18.67 -1.79
CA ILE A 15 16.47 18.21 -3.16
C ILE A 15 15.97 16.77 -3.05
N VAL A 16 14.65 16.58 -3.07
CA VAL A 16 14.06 15.27 -3.32
C VAL A 16 14.25 14.99 -4.80
N ALA A 17 15.33 14.29 -5.13
CA ALA A 17 15.55 13.80 -6.48
C ALA A 17 14.75 12.50 -6.66
N VAL A 18 13.70 12.55 -7.48
CA VAL A 18 13.16 11.34 -8.10
C VAL A 18 14.18 10.91 -9.16
N ILE A 19 15.06 9.98 -8.80
CA ILE A 19 16.03 9.40 -9.76
C ILE A 19 15.30 8.33 -10.57
N LEU A 20 14.83 8.71 -11.76
CA LEU A 20 14.35 7.77 -12.77
C LEU A 20 15.54 7.26 -13.60
N ILE A 21 15.95 6.01 -13.37
CA ILE A 21 16.91 5.33 -14.22
C ILE A 21 16.17 4.86 -15.48
N LEU A 22 16.17 5.67 -16.53
CA LEU A 22 15.84 5.21 -17.88
C LEU A 22 16.92 4.20 -18.31
N ARG A 23 16.49 3.06 -18.87
CA ARG A 23 17.34 1.93 -19.30
C ARG A 23 18.72 2.40 -19.78
N PRO A 24 19.84 1.90 -19.21
CA PRO A 24 21.13 2.15 -19.80
C PRO A 24 21.18 1.55 -21.22
N PRO A 25 21.95 2.14 -22.15
CA PRO A 25 22.14 1.56 -23.47
C PRO A 25 22.69 0.13 -23.33
N ARG A 26 22.20 -0.78 -24.19
CA ARG A 26 22.69 -2.16 -24.28
C ARG A 26 24.21 -2.13 -24.47
N LEU A 27 24.95 -2.58 -23.45
CA LEU A 27 26.34 -2.98 -23.62
C LEU A 27 26.34 -4.23 -24.51
N ILE A 28 26.78 -4.07 -25.74
CA ILE A 28 27.09 -5.17 -26.65
C ILE A 28 28.25 -5.93 -26.02
N ARG A 29 28.01 -7.20 -25.65
CA ARG A 29 29.04 -8.09 -25.11
C ARG A 29 29.80 -8.68 -26.29
N SER A 30 31.04 -8.23 -26.52
CA SER A 30 31.95 -8.89 -27.46
C SER A 30 32.67 -10.05 -26.77
N ASP A 31 32.47 -11.21 -27.37
CA ASP A 31 33.29 -12.42 -27.43
C ASP A 31 33.81 -13.14 -26.17
N LYS A 32 33.57 -14.45 -26.26
CA LYS A 32 34.01 -15.62 -25.52
C LYS A 32 35.37 -15.50 -24.84
N GLU A 33 35.38 -15.65 -23.52
CA GLU A 33 36.46 -16.36 -22.81
C GLU A 33 35.85 -17.23 -21.69
N THR A 34 36.28 -18.49 -21.69
CA THR A 34 35.93 -19.58 -20.78
C THR A 34 36.39 -19.24 -19.35
N LEU A 35 35.45 -19.17 -18.40
CA LEU A 35 35.74 -19.00 -16.98
C LEU A 35 35.99 -20.38 -16.33
N THR A 36 37.26 -20.69 -16.06
CA THR A 36 37.65 -21.67 -15.03
C THR A 36 37.42 -21.04 -13.65
N LEU A 37 36.77 -21.79 -12.76
CA LEU A 37 36.52 -21.42 -11.36
C LEU A 37 37.81 -21.50 -10.55
N GLU A 38 38.55 -20.39 -10.46
CA GLU A 38 39.49 -20.17 -9.37
C GLU A 38 38.81 -19.36 -8.26
N GLN A 39 39.07 -19.78 -7.01
CA GLN A 39 38.56 -19.18 -5.79
C GLN A 39 39.01 -17.72 -5.67
N GLY A 40 38.14 -16.79 -6.05
CA GLY A 40 38.41 -15.36 -6.11
C GLY A 40 38.01 -14.61 -4.84
N ASN A 41 39.00 -13.98 -4.21
CA ASN A 41 38.87 -12.89 -3.24
C ASN A 41 37.76 -11.90 -3.62
N THR A 42 36.96 -11.53 -2.62
CA THR A 42 35.93 -10.47 -2.67
C THR A 42 36.54 -9.10 -2.94
N ALA A 43 36.76 -8.75 -4.20
CA ALA A 43 36.99 -7.38 -4.63
C ALA A 43 35.63 -6.74 -4.97
N ARG A 44 35.08 -5.93 -4.06
CA ARG A 44 34.17 -4.86 -4.47
C ARG A 44 34.95 -4.00 -5.46
N GLN A 45 34.65 -4.07 -6.75
CA GLN A 45 35.21 -3.13 -7.72
C GLN A 45 34.87 -1.72 -7.24
N ALA A 46 35.88 -0.97 -6.81
CA ALA A 46 35.72 0.45 -6.51
C ALA A 46 35.19 1.12 -7.78
N VAL A 47 33.99 1.69 -7.71
CA VAL A 47 33.44 2.48 -8.82
C VAL A 47 34.46 3.59 -9.12
N ASN A 48 34.98 3.62 -10.35
CA ASN A 48 35.97 4.61 -10.77
C ASN A 48 35.41 6.03 -10.50
N ARG A 49 36.24 6.91 -9.93
CA ARG A 49 35.91 8.33 -9.65
C ARG A 49 35.35 9.04 -10.88
N ASP A 50 35.88 8.76 -12.07
CA ASP A 50 35.42 9.36 -13.32
C ASP A 50 33.99 8.92 -13.66
N THR A 51 33.68 7.64 -13.42
CA THR A 51 32.31 7.10 -13.57
C THR A 51 31.35 7.78 -12.59
N LEU A 52 31.76 7.98 -11.33
CA LEU A 52 30.92 8.67 -10.34
C LEU A 52 30.65 10.13 -10.74
N ILE A 53 31.65 10.84 -11.26
CA ILE A 53 31.51 12.22 -11.76
C ILE A 53 30.54 12.25 -12.95
N ALA A 54 30.73 11.34 -13.92
CA ALA A 54 29.87 11.24 -15.09
C ALA A 54 28.40 10.95 -14.71
N VAL A 55 28.17 10.00 -13.81
CA VAL A 55 26.82 9.66 -13.32
C VAL A 55 26.17 10.85 -12.60
N LYS A 56 26.89 11.54 -11.71
CA LYS A 56 26.37 12.73 -11.01
C LYS A 56 26.03 13.85 -11.99
N HIS A 57 26.87 14.08 -12.99
CA HIS A 57 26.62 15.09 -14.03
C HIS A 57 25.38 14.73 -14.84
N TRP A 58 25.26 13.48 -15.28
CA TRP A 58 24.09 13.00 -16.01
C TRP A 58 22.79 13.17 -15.20
N ILE A 59 22.79 12.78 -13.91
CA ILE A 59 21.61 12.95 -13.04
C ILE A 59 21.22 14.42 -12.93
N ARG A 60 22.19 15.32 -12.68
CA ARG A 60 21.89 16.77 -12.54
C ARG A 60 21.27 17.37 -13.81
N ASN A 61 21.69 16.93 -14.98
CA ASN A 61 21.20 17.47 -16.25
C ASN A 61 19.87 16.84 -16.71
N ASN A 62 19.48 15.69 -16.15
CA ASN A 62 18.28 14.96 -16.57
C ASN A 62 17.21 14.85 -15.48
N ALA A 63 17.51 15.26 -14.24
CA ALA A 63 16.54 15.25 -13.16
C ALA A 63 15.48 16.35 -13.36
N ILE A 64 14.24 16.02 -12.97
CA ILE A 64 13.17 17.00 -12.82
C ILE A 64 13.26 17.54 -11.38
N PRO A 65 13.61 18.82 -11.18
CA PRO A 65 13.74 19.36 -9.84
C PRO A 65 12.35 19.56 -9.20
N ILE A 66 12.14 18.93 -8.04
CA ILE A 66 10.96 19.17 -7.20
C ILE A 66 11.30 20.30 -6.23
N ARG A 67 10.54 21.40 -6.27
CA ARG A 67 10.77 22.61 -5.47
C ARG A 67 10.29 22.46 -4.03
N THR A 68 9.24 21.68 -3.81
CA THR A 68 8.68 21.40 -2.49
C THR A 68 7.96 20.06 -2.47
N VAL A 69 7.93 19.43 -1.31
CA VAL A 69 7.12 18.23 -1.04
C VAL A 69 5.75 18.57 -0.46
N ILE A 70 5.53 19.82 -0.04
CA ILE A 70 4.35 20.23 0.71
C ILE A 70 3.13 20.33 -0.23
N PRO A 71 2.02 19.62 0.05
CA PRO A 71 0.75 19.72 -0.68
C PRO A 71 0.21 21.16 -0.73
N GLY A 72 -0.67 21.48 -1.69
CA GLY A 72 -1.28 22.81 -1.82
C GLY A 72 -0.36 23.93 -2.34
N ASN A 73 0.85 23.61 -2.82
CA ASN A 73 1.84 24.59 -3.29
C ASN A 73 1.95 24.64 -4.84
N GLY A 74 0.84 24.42 -5.54
CA GLY A 74 0.77 24.38 -7.00
C GLY A 74 1.51 23.19 -7.62
N PHE A 75 1.55 23.12 -8.95
CA PHE A 75 2.07 21.94 -9.69
C PHE A 75 3.09 22.25 -10.78
N ASP A 76 3.62 23.48 -10.87
CA ASP A 76 4.50 23.91 -11.97
C ASP A 76 5.73 23.01 -12.15
N ASP A 77 6.37 22.61 -11.06
CA ASP A 77 7.51 21.68 -11.02
C ASP A 77 7.11 20.20 -11.20
N LEU A 78 5.81 19.86 -11.08
CA LEU A 78 5.25 18.53 -11.37
C LEU A 78 4.74 18.39 -12.81
N GLN A 79 4.51 19.48 -13.55
CA GLN A 79 4.03 19.43 -14.93
C GLN A 79 4.85 18.50 -15.86
N PRO A 80 6.20 18.42 -15.76
CA PRO A 80 6.98 17.48 -16.56
C PRO A 80 6.59 16.00 -16.35
N LEU A 81 6.01 15.65 -15.18
CA LEU A 81 5.55 14.28 -14.90
C LEU A 81 4.40 13.85 -15.81
N LYS A 82 3.57 14.76 -16.33
CA LYS A 82 2.49 14.41 -17.29
C LYS A 82 3.03 13.64 -18.48
N LYS A 83 4.16 14.11 -19.04
CA LYS A 83 4.80 13.49 -20.20
C LYS A 83 5.36 12.10 -19.87
N LEU A 84 5.89 11.92 -18.66
CA LEU A 84 6.47 10.65 -18.22
C LEU A 84 5.40 9.60 -17.97
N ILE A 85 4.34 9.98 -17.27
CA ILE A 85 3.20 9.11 -16.94
C ILE A 85 2.41 8.79 -18.21
N GLY A 86 2.26 9.76 -19.11
CA GLY A 86 1.58 9.58 -20.38
C GLY A 86 0.11 9.19 -20.20
N SER A 87 -0.30 8.13 -20.89
CA SER A 87 -1.68 7.64 -20.85
C SER A 87 -1.95 6.59 -19.77
N ALA A 88 -0.98 6.28 -18.91
CA ALA A 88 -1.13 5.26 -17.87
C ALA A 88 -2.34 5.55 -16.98
N ASN A 89 -3.15 4.53 -16.73
CA ASN A 89 -4.27 4.61 -15.80
C ASN A 89 -3.88 4.24 -14.37
N ILE A 90 -2.73 3.59 -14.18
CA ILE A 90 -2.26 3.19 -12.86
C ILE A 90 -0.94 3.90 -12.58
N VAL A 91 -0.86 4.62 -11.46
CA VAL A 91 0.38 5.22 -10.97
C VAL A 91 0.68 4.67 -9.59
N ALA A 92 1.74 3.87 -9.48
CA ALA A 92 2.21 3.34 -8.21
C ALA A 92 3.29 4.24 -7.62
N LEU A 93 3.07 4.67 -6.38
CA LEU A 93 3.95 5.50 -5.58
C LEU A 93 4.54 4.63 -4.46
N GLY A 94 5.83 4.28 -4.62
CA GLY A 94 6.62 3.59 -3.62
C GLY A 94 6.93 4.47 -2.39
N GLU A 95 7.72 3.93 -1.47
CA GLU A 95 8.41 4.66 -0.40
C GLU A 95 9.58 3.81 0.08
N ALA A 96 10.72 4.42 0.40
CA ALA A 96 11.90 3.67 0.86
C ALA A 96 11.83 3.30 2.35
N THR A 97 11.00 4.02 3.11
CA THR A 97 10.70 3.79 4.51
C THR A 97 9.23 4.15 4.75
N HIS A 98 8.63 3.56 5.78
CA HIS A 98 7.27 3.84 6.23
C HIS A 98 7.18 5.00 7.24
N GLY A 99 8.28 5.74 7.48
CA GLY A 99 8.35 6.73 8.57
C GLY A 99 8.98 8.07 8.17
N THR A 100 9.11 8.33 6.86
CA THR A 100 9.67 9.59 6.34
C THR A 100 8.54 10.55 5.97
N ARG A 101 8.42 11.65 6.74
CA ARG A 101 7.42 12.70 6.55
C ARG A 101 7.38 13.25 5.12
N GLU A 102 8.55 13.52 4.53
CA GLU A 102 8.67 14.11 3.20
C GLU A 102 8.16 13.17 2.10
N PHE A 103 8.24 11.84 2.30
CA PHE A 103 7.65 10.89 1.35
C PHE A 103 6.13 11.00 1.38
N PHE A 104 5.52 11.06 2.57
CA PHE A 104 4.07 11.16 2.69
C PHE A 104 3.54 12.48 2.14
N GLN A 105 4.21 13.59 2.47
CA GLN A 105 3.88 14.91 1.91
C GLN A 105 3.99 14.91 0.38
N LEU A 106 5.10 14.41 -0.19
CA LEU A 106 5.28 14.38 -1.64
C LEU A 106 4.25 13.47 -2.32
N LYS A 107 3.92 12.31 -1.75
CA LYS A 107 2.93 11.39 -2.32
C LYS A 107 1.52 11.98 -2.25
N HIS A 108 1.16 12.69 -1.18
CA HIS A 108 -0.05 13.49 -1.12
C HIS A 108 -0.04 14.56 -2.22
N ARG A 109 1.02 15.36 -2.34
CA ARG A 109 1.13 16.39 -3.40
C ARG A 109 1.01 15.80 -4.82
N ILE A 110 1.62 14.64 -5.06
CA ILE A 110 1.48 13.91 -6.33
C ILE A 110 0.04 13.43 -6.52
N LEU A 111 -0.65 12.97 -5.48
CA LEU A 111 -2.08 12.63 -5.58
C LEU A 111 -2.91 13.85 -6.00
N GLU A 112 -2.70 15.03 -5.37
CA GLU A 112 -3.41 16.25 -5.76
C GLU A 112 -3.23 16.57 -7.25
N PHE A 113 -1.98 16.46 -7.73
CA PHE A 113 -1.64 16.64 -9.13
C PHE A 113 -2.31 15.62 -10.04
N LEU A 114 -2.23 14.32 -9.71
CA LEU A 114 -2.82 13.26 -10.53
C LEU A 114 -4.34 13.39 -10.64
N VAL A 115 -5.00 13.78 -9.54
CA VAL A 115 -6.44 14.02 -9.51
C VAL A 115 -6.79 15.26 -10.34
N SER A 116 -6.17 16.40 -10.04
CA SER A 116 -6.54 17.70 -10.61
C SER A 116 -6.14 17.84 -12.09
N GLU A 117 -5.00 17.28 -12.46
CA GLU A 117 -4.37 17.51 -13.77
C GLU A 117 -4.43 16.31 -14.72
N MET A 118 -4.68 15.11 -14.19
CA MET A 118 -4.64 13.85 -14.97
C MET A 118 -5.88 12.97 -14.79
N GLY A 119 -6.87 13.42 -14.01
CA GLY A 119 -8.18 12.77 -13.89
C GLY A 119 -8.18 11.45 -13.14
N PHE A 120 -7.22 11.24 -12.22
CA PHE A 120 -7.25 10.11 -11.29
C PHE A 120 -8.40 10.25 -10.29
N THR A 121 -9.09 9.15 -9.99
CA THR A 121 -10.29 9.15 -9.15
C THR A 121 -10.28 8.09 -8.07
N VAL A 122 -9.29 7.20 -8.07
CA VAL A 122 -9.16 6.15 -7.06
C VAL A 122 -7.79 6.25 -6.40
N PHE A 123 -7.79 6.28 -5.08
CA PHE A 123 -6.60 6.19 -4.25
C PHE A 123 -6.64 4.88 -3.48
N GLY A 124 -5.64 4.02 -3.70
CA GLY A 124 -5.43 2.79 -2.95
C GLY A 124 -4.17 2.89 -2.10
N ILE A 125 -4.24 2.41 -0.85
CA ILE A 125 -3.09 2.34 0.07
C ILE A 125 -2.88 0.92 0.59
N GLU A 126 -1.63 0.59 0.92
CA GLU A 126 -1.18 -0.68 1.52
C GLU A 126 -1.67 -0.84 2.98
N ALA A 127 -2.99 -0.80 3.17
CA ALA A 127 -3.67 -0.95 4.44
C ALA A 127 -4.89 -1.88 4.28
N SER A 128 -5.41 -2.35 5.41
CA SER A 128 -6.52 -3.29 5.47
C SER A 128 -7.76 -2.73 4.73
N MET A 129 -8.22 -3.48 3.72
CA MET A 129 -9.36 -3.08 2.89
C MET A 129 -10.65 -2.82 3.69
N PRO A 130 -11.06 -3.67 4.66
CA PRO A 130 -12.35 -3.49 5.34
C PRO A 130 -12.46 -2.17 6.10
N GLU A 131 -11.40 -1.76 6.80
CA GLU A 131 -11.36 -0.54 7.59
C GLU A 131 -11.25 0.72 6.72
N ALA A 132 -10.61 0.61 5.55
CA ALA A 132 -10.52 1.71 4.60
C ALA A 132 -11.88 2.18 4.04
N PHE A 133 -12.94 1.36 4.10
CA PHE A 133 -14.28 1.77 3.70
C PHE A 133 -14.87 2.88 4.61
N ASP A 134 -14.48 2.95 5.89
CA ASP A 134 -14.90 4.04 6.77
C ASP A 134 -14.26 5.38 6.33
N ILE A 135 -12.99 5.34 5.92
CA ILE A 135 -12.29 6.50 5.37
C ILE A 135 -12.95 6.92 4.06
N ASN A 136 -13.32 5.96 3.21
CA ASN A 136 -14.03 6.25 1.97
C ASN A 136 -15.42 6.89 2.21
N GLU A 137 -16.17 6.40 3.21
CA GLU A 137 -17.46 7.01 3.60
C GLU A 137 -17.25 8.46 4.05
N TYR A 138 -16.23 8.72 4.88
CA TYR A 138 -15.86 10.07 5.28
C TYR A 138 -15.50 10.94 4.07
N VAL A 139 -14.61 10.47 3.19
CA VAL A 139 -14.15 11.21 2.00
C VAL A 139 -15.31 11.56 1.08
N LEU A 140 -16.27 10.66 0.88
CA LEU A 140 -17.42 10.87 0.00
C LEU A 140 -18.51 11.75 0.63
N THR A 141 -18.82 11.53 1.90
CA THR A 141 -20.05 12.09 2.53
C THR A 141 -19.77 13.09 3.64
N GLY A 142 -18.58 13.07 4.23
CA GLY A 142 -18.23 13.80 5.44
C GLY A 142 -18.74 13.16 6.74
N LYS A 143 -19.38 11.99 6.67
CA LYS A 143 -19.85 11.25 7.84
C LYS A 143 -18.70 10.52 8.53
N GLY A 144 -18.71 10.53 9.86
CA GLY A 144 -17.69 9.88 10.68
C GLY A 144 -16.60 10.84 11.14
N ASP A 145 -15.62 10.29 11.85
CA ASP A 145 -14.49 11.00 12.42
C ASP A 145 -13.22 10.52 11.68
N PRO A 146 -12.53 11.38 10.90
CA PRO A 146 -11.40 10.96 10.09
C PRO A 146 -10.21 10.49 10.91
N GLU A 147 -10.02 11.01 12.12
CA GLU A 147 -8.93 10.62 13.02
C GLU A 147 -9.18 9.20 13.54
N LYS A 148 -10.42 8.90 13.93
CA LYS A 148 -10.81 7.54 14.33
C LYS A 148 -10.80 6.55 13.16
N ALA A 149 -11.27 6.98 11.98
CA ALA A 149 -11.25 6.14 10.79
C ALA A 149 -9.81 5.78 10.39
N LEU A 150 -8.89 6.76 10.43
CA LEU A 150 -7.47 6.53 10.17
C LEU A 150 -6.84 5.60 11.22
N ALA A 151 -7.07 5.86 12.51
CA ALA A 151 -6.59 5.00 13.59
C ALA A 151 -7.12 3.56 13.49
N SER A 152 -8.31 3.38 12.92
CA SER A 152 -8.92 2.06 12.72
C SER A 152 -8.23 1.20 11.66
N LEU A 153 -7.31 1.74 10.84
CA LEU A 153 -6.48 0.92 9.95
C LEU A 153 -5.55 -0.02 10.72
N TYR A 154 -5.39 0.17 12.05
CA TYR A 154 -4.50 -0.59 12.94
C TYR A 154 -3.04 -0.60 12.48
N ASN A 155 -2.65 0.37 11.66
CA ASN A 155 -1.31 0.47 11.11
C ASN A 155 -0.69 1.80 11.53
N TRP A 156 0.23 1.72 12.50
CA TRP A 156 0.89 2.90 13.07
C TRP A 156 1.62 3.74 12.02
N VAL A 157 2.09 3.11 10.93
CA VAL A 157 2.86 3.81 9.89
C VAL A 157 2.05 4.85 9.14
N TYR A 158 0.73 4.66 9.03
CA TYR A 158 -0.16 5.58 8.33
C TYR A 158 -0.98 6.45 9.27
N ASN A 159 -0.97 6.17 10.57
CA ASN A 159 -1.67 6.99 11.56
C ASN A 159 -0.85 8.25 11.89
N THR A 160 -0.69 9.11 10.90
CA THR A 160 0.14 10.32 10.95
C THR A 160 -0.63 11.56 10.49
N GLU A 161 -0.12 12.74 10.84
CA GLU A 161 -0.68 14.02 10.41
C GLU A 161 -0.73 14.13 8.88
N GLU A 162 0.31 13.67 8.18
CA GLU A 162 0.43 13.79 6.73
C GLU A 162 -0.65 12.99 5.98
N VAL A 163 -0.97 11.78 6.46
CA VAL A 163 -2.03 10.95 5.87
C VAL A 163 -3.41 11.49 6.25
N LEU A 164 -3.58 12.00 7.47
CA LEU A 164 -4.81 12.66 7.87
C LEU A 164 -5.10 13.91 7.03
N ASP A 165 -4.08 14.73 6.77
CA ASP A 165 -4.19 15.91 5.92
C ASP A 165 -4.59 15.54 4.49
N MET A 166 -4.05 14.44 3.96
CA MET A 166 -4.46 13.89 2.66
C MET A 166 -5.93 13.46 2.65
N ILE A 167 -6.40 12.77 3.69
CA ILE A 167 -7.81 12.37 3.83
C ILE A 167 -8.73 13.59 3.90
N LYS A 168 -8.34 14.62 4.66
CA LYS A 168 -9.08 15.90 4.77
C LYS A 168 -9.08 16.66 3.44
N TRP A 169 -7.98 16.63 2.69
CA TRP A 169 -7.92 17.19 1.34
C TRP A 169 -8.86 16.45 0.38
N MET A 170 -8.84 15.11 0.36
CA MET A 170 -9.74 14.31 -0.49
C MET A 170 -11.21 14.62 -0.20
N ARG A 171 -11.57 14.80 1.08
CA ARG A 171 -12.92 15.24 1.47
C ARG A 171 -13.24 16.63 0.91
N SER A 172 -12.32 17.58 1.06
CA SER A 172 -12.50 18.95 0.59
C SER A 172 -12.67 19.01 -0.93
N TYR A 173 -11.84 18.28 -1.68
CA TYR A 173 -11.96 18.08 -3.13
C TYR A 173 -13.35 17.53 -3.50
N ASN A 174 -13.82 16.50 -2.79
CA ASN A 174 -15.12 15.90 -3.06
C ASN A 174 -16.32 16.77 -2.67
N ALA A 175 -16.18 17.66 -1.70
CA ALA A 175 -17.25 18.54 -1.26
C ALA A 175 -17.51 19.68 -2.25
N ASP A 176 -16.53 20.04 -3.09
CA ASP A 176 -16.70 21.05 -4.12
C ASP A 176 -17.69 20.55 -5.21
N PRO A 177 -18.81 21.25 -5.45
CA PRO A 177 -19.77 20.88 -6.49
C PRO A 177 -19.21 21.00 -7.92
N LEU A 178 -18.14 21.78 -8.15
CA LEU A 178 -17.47 21.88 -9.45
C LEU A 178 -16.79 20.57 -9.84
N HIS A 179 -16.46 19.73 -8.85
CA HIS A 179 -15.74 18.48 -9.07
C HIS A 179 -16.74 17.35 -9.28
N THR A 180 -17.15 17.12 -10.52
CA THR A 180 -18.19 16.12 -10.86
C THR A 180 -17.71 14.67 -10.70
N LYS A 181 -16.40 14.43 -10.77
CA LYS A 181 -15.78 13.14 -10.46
C LYS A 181 -15.17 13.17 -9.07
N LYS A 182 -15.64 12.29 -8.20
CA LYS A 182 -15.19 12.20 -6.80
C LYS A 182 -14.01 11.23 -6.69
N VAL A 183 -13.08 11.54 -5.79
CA VAL A 183 -11.97 10.66 -5.44
C VAL A 183 -12.43 9.67 -4.37
N LYS A 184 -12.13 8.39 -4.55
CA LYS A 184 -12.45 7.32 -3.60
C LYS A 184 -11.19 6.77 -2.93
N PHE A 185 -11.34 6.28 -1.71
CA PHE A 185 -10.28 5.72 -0.89
C PHE A 185 -10.45 4.21 -0.74
N TYR A 186 -9.38 3.43 -0.93
CA TYR A 186 -9.37 1.99 -0.75
C TYR A 186 -8.11 1.54 0.00
N GLY A 187 -8.27 0.51 0.82
CA GLY A 187 -7.18 -0.37 1.23
C GLY A 187 -7.14 -1.58 0.31
N PHE A 188 -5.96 -2.12 0.02
CA PHE A 188 -5.82 -3.34 -0.79
C PHE A 188 -5.15 -4.50 -0.05
N ASP A 189 -4.85 -4.32 1.24
CA ASP A 189 -4.20 -5.33 2.07
C ASP A 189 -5.23 -6.14 2.88
N MET A 190 -4.83 -7.35 3.30
CA MET A 190 -5.69 -8.33 3.99
C MET A 190 -5.23 -8.64 5.43
N GLN A 191 -4.48 -7.72 6.05
CA GLN A 191 -3.78 -8.01 7.31
C GLN A 191 -4.75 -8.15 8.48
N SER A 192 -5.78 -7.31 8.54
CA SER A 192 -6.87 -7.40 9.54
C SER A 192 -8.11 -8.07 8.93
N PRO A 193 -8.49 -9.29 9.37
CA PRO A 193 -9.66 -9.98 8.85
C PRO A 193 -10.93 -9.69 9.67
N SER A 194 -10.82 -9.07 10.84
CA SER A 194 -11.88 -9.09 11.85
C SER A 194 -13.17 -8.40 11.42
N ARG A 195 -13.05 -7.24 10.78
CA ARG A 195 -14.21 -6.55 10.21
C ARG A 195 -14.78 -7.34 9.02
N ALA A 196 -13.92 -7.89 8.17
CA ALA A 196 -14.33 -8.71 7.02
C ALA A 196 -15.12 -9.95 7.45
N VAL A 197 -14.69 -10.66 8.49
CA VAL A 197 -15.41 -11.81 9.06
C VAL A 197 -16.80 -11.40 9.55
N LYS A 198 -16.90 -10.30 10.32
CA LYS A 198 -18.18 -9.81 10.85
C LYS A 198 -19.15 -9.42 9.73
N ILE A 199 -18.66 -8.74 8.68
CA ILE A 199 -19.48 -8.35 7.53
C ILE A 199 -19.91 -9.60 6.74
N THR A 200 -19.01 -10.55 6.54
CA THR A 200 -19.27 -11.81 5.84
C THR A 200 -20.38 -12.60 6.54
N LEU A 201 -20.24 -12.87 7.84
CA LEU A 201 -21.26 -13.59 8.61
C LEU A 201 -22.58 -12.83 8.69
N ARG A 202 -22.55 -11.50 8.84
CA ARG A 202 -23.77 -10.67 8.83
C ARG A 202 -24.54 -10.79 7.52
N ASN A 203 -23.86 -10.80 6.39
CA ASN A 203 -24.53 -10.93 5.10
C ASN A 203 -25.02 -12.34 4.82
N LEU A 204 -24.32 -13.37 5.31
CA LEU A 204 -24.82 -14.74 5.24
C LEU A 204 -26.15 -14.88 6.02
N ARG A 205 -26.23 -14.30 7.22
CA ARG A 205 -27.45 -14.29 8.06
C ARG A 205 -28.68 -13.70 7.38
N LYS A 206 -28.53 -12.83 6.38
CA LYS A 206 -29.66 -12.24 5.65
C LYS A 206 -30.45 -13.27 4.83
N ILE A 207 -29.79 -14.34 4.39
CA ILE A 207 -30.39 -15.39 3.55
C ILE A 207 -30.51 -16.69 4.35
N ASP A 208 -29.47 -17.07 5.08
CA ASP A 208 -29.44 -18.31 5.87
C ASP A 208 -28.81 -18.06 7.26
N GLN A 209 -29.68 -17.86 8.25
CA GLN A 209 -29.29 -17.67 9.64
C GLN A 209 -28.61 -18.93 10.23
N LEU A 210 -29.14 -20.12 9.96
CA LEU A 210 -28.63 -21.37 10.54
C LEU A 210 -27.23 -21.70 10.00
N GLN A 211 -27.00 -21.49 8.71
CA GLN A 211 -25.69 -21.69 8.13
C GLN A 211 -24.67 -20.67 8.67
N ALA A 212 -25.08 -19.41 8.86
CA ALA A 212 -24.19 -18.43 9.45
C ALA A 212 -23.78 -18.77 10.89
N GLU A 213 -24.72 -19.26 11.71
CA GLU A 213 -24.43 -19.73 13.08
C GLU A 213 -23.48 -20.93 13.07
N ALA A 214 -23.67 -21.88 12.14
CA ALA A 214 -22.78 -23.04 12.00
C ALA A 214 -21.36 -22.64 11.59
N LEU A 215 -21.20 -21.62 10.74
CA LEU A 215 -19.91 -21.17 10.21
C LEU A 215 -19.23 -20.08 11.07
N GLU A 216 -19.91 -19.56 12.09
CA GLU A 216 -19.34 -18.57 13.02
C GLU A 216 -18.23 -19.19 13.88
N LYS A 217 -18.44 -20.40 14.39
CA LYS A 217 -17.48 -21.10 15.27
C LYS A 217 -16.07 -21.23 14.67
N PRO A 218 -15.88 -21.75 13.43
CA PRO A 218 -14.54 -21.85 12.85
C PRO A 218 -13.90 -20.48 12.50
N LEU A 219 -14.69 -19.40 12.41
CA LEU A 219 -14.19 -18.06 12.10
C LEU A 219 -14.05 -17.14 13.32
N ALA A 220 -14.52 -17.56 14.51
CA ALA A 220 -14.63 -16.71 15.69
C ALA A 220 -13.30 -16.06 16.11
N ILE A 221 -12.20 -16.80 16.01
CA ILE A 221 -10.87 -16.28 16.37
C ILE A 221 -10.44 -15.13 15.45
N LEU A 222 -10.85 -15.15 14.17
CA LEU A 222 -10.51 -14.12 13.20
C LEU A 222 -11.39 -12.87 13.39
N ALA A 223 -12.55 -12.98 14.05
CA ALA A 223 -13.47 -11.87 14.28
C ALA A 223 -13.01 -10.86 15.35
N ASN A 224 -11.92 -11.14 16.07
CA ASN A 224 -11.34 -10.24 17.07
C ASN A 224 -9.85 -10.02 16.79
N PRO A 225 -9.38 -8.77 16.54
CA PRO A 225 -7.98 -8.51 16.25
C PRO A 225 -7.06 -8.75 17.46
N PHE A 226 -7.62 -8.88 18.66
CA PHE A 226 -6.91 -9.14 19.91
C PHE A 226 -7.11 -10.57 20.42
N SER A 227 -7.50 -11.51 19.56
CA SER A 227 -7.66 -12.91 19.93
C SER A 227 -6.34 -13.54 20.39
N ALA A 228 -6.39 -14.34 21.45
CA ALA A 228 -5.28 -15.19 21.89
C ALA A 228 -5.73 -16.66 21.93
N PRO A 229 -4.95 -17.61 21.38
CA PRO A 229 -3.71 -17.40 20.62
C PRO A 229 -3.96 -16.70 19.26
N ASP A 230 -2.92 -16.15 18.62
CA ASP A 230 -3.04 -15.67 17.23
C ASP A 230 -3.42 -16.85 16.31
N PHE A 231 -4.22 -16.59 15.27
CA PHE A 231 -4.57 -17.56 14.24
C PHE A 231 -3.37 -18.35 13.69
N VAL A 232 -2.20 -17.71 13.56
CA VAL A 232 -0.98 -18.36 13.06
C VAL A 232 -0.51 -19.51 13.97
N LEU A 233 -0.82 -19.47 15.26
CA LEU A 233 -0.43 -20.47 16.26
C LEU A 233 -1.44 -21.61 16.40
N LEU A 234 -2.56 -21.56 15.69
CA LEU A 234 -3.55 -22.63 15.75
C LEU A 234 -3.05 -23.94 15.10
N PRO A 235 -3.54 -25.10 15.57
CA PRO A 235 -3.34 -26.37 14.87
C PRO A 235 -3.81 -26.30 13.42
N LYS A 236 -3.15 -27.07 12.55
CA LYS A 236 -3.43 -27.09 11.11
C LYS A 236 -4.89 -27.41 10.82
N GLU A 237 -5.48 -28.34 11.56
CA GLU A 237 -6.87 -28.76 11.44
C GLU A 237 -7.83 -27.59 11.68
N LYS A 238 -7.53 -26.70 12.65
CA LYS A 238 -8.33 -25.51 12.92
C LYS A 238 -8.19 -24.44 11.83
N LYS A 239 -7.00 -24.29 11.25
CA LYS A 239 -6.80 -23.41 10.09
C LYS A 239 -7.56 -23.95 8.88
N GLU A 240 -7.56 -25.26 8.67
CA GLU A 240 -8.30 -25.92 7.59
C GLU A 240 -9.82 -25.84 7.77
N GLU A 241 -10.33 -25.97 9.00
CA GLU A 241 -11.74 -25.71 9.35
C GLU A 241 -12.15 -24.28 8.97
N ALA A 242 -11.35 -23.27 9.34
CA ALA A 242 -11.60 -21.87 8.97
C ALA A 242 -11.56 -21.65 7.45
N ALA A 243 -10.57 -22.26 6.77
CA ALA A 243 -10.46 -22.19 5.32
C ALA A 243 -11.63 -22.88 4.61
N ALA A 244 -12.13 -24.00 5.13
CA ALA A 244 -13.31 -24.68 4.62
C ALA A 244 -14.57 -23.83 4.83
N ALA A 245 -14.72 -23.23 6.02
CA ALA A 245 -15.84 -22.36 6.33
C ALA A 245 -15.94 -21.20 5.34
N VAL A 246 -14.86 -20.44 5.11
CA VAL A 246 -14.90 -19.31 4.17
C VAL A 246 -15.13 -19.76 2.72
N ARG A 247 -14.63 -20.94 2.31
CA ARG A 247 -14.94 -21.51 0.98
C ARG A 247 -16.44 -21.83 0.83
N THR A 248 -17.07 -22.37 1.87
CA THR A 248 -18.52 -22.62 1.87
C THR A 248 -19.29 -21.31 1.73
N ILE A 249 -18.89 -20.24 2.44
CA ILE A 249 -19.54 -18.94 2.35
C ILE A 249 -19.39 -18.33 0.94
N LEU A 250 -18.18 -18.38 0.36
CA LEU A 250 -17.93 -17.87 -1.00
C LEU A 250 -18.77 -18.60 -2.04
N LYS A 251 -18.89 -19.94 -1.91
CA LYS A 251 -19.76 -20.73 -2.77
C LYS A 251 -21.23 -20.30 -2.61
N PHE A 252 -21.70 -20.15 -1.38
CA PHE A 252 -23.06 -19.71 -1.08
C PHE A 252 -23.35 -18.32 -1.66
N PHE A 253 -22.46 -17.35 -1.46
CA PHE A 253 -22.62 -15.99 -2.02
C PHE A 253 -22.72 -15.97 -3.55
N ASN A 254 -22.04 -16.89 -4.23
CA ASN A 254 -22.14 -17.04 -5.68
C ASN A 254 -23.45 -17.70 -6.10
N GLU A 255 -23.88 -18.77 -5.41
CA GLU A 255 -25.15 -19.47 -5.68
C GLU A 255 -26.38 -18.57 -5.43
N HIS A 256 -26.29 -17.68 -4.43
CA HIS A 256 -27.34 -16.74 -4.05
C HIS A 256 -27.12 -15.31 -4.57
N LYS A 257 -26.27 -15.12 -5.60
CA LYS A 257 -25.96 -13.78 -6.14
C LYS A 257 -27.24 -13.00 -6.51
N THR A 258 -28.18 -13.64 -7.17
CA THR A 258 -29.44 -13.01 -7.59
C THR A 258 -30.25 -12.52 -6.39
N ASP A 259 -30.29 -13.27 -5.29
CA ASP A 259 -31.04 -12.89 -4.08
C ASP A 259 -30.46 -11.63 -3.45
N TYR A 260 -29.12 -11.56 -3.33
CA TYR A 260 -28.44 -10.38 -2.81
C TYR A 260 -28.61 -9.15 -3.70
N VAL A 261 -28.51 -9.32 -5.02
CA VAL A 261 -28.70 -8.22 -5.98
C VAL A 261 -30.13 -7.70 -5.93
N ASN A 262 -31.13 -8.58 -5.79
CA ASN A 262 -32.54 -8.17 -5.66
C ASN A 262 -32.82 -7.38 -4.37
N GLN A 263 -32.07 -7.64 -3.29
CA GLN A 263 -32.19 -6.91 -2.02
C GLN A 263 -31.39 -5.59 -1.98
N GLY A 264 -30.51 -5.36 -2.95
CA GLY A 264 -29.64 -4.20 -3.00
C GLY A 264 -29.18 -3.91 -4.43
N SER A 265 -27.92 -4.20 -4.71
CA SER A 265 -27.32 -3.91 -6.01
C SER A 265 -26.16 -4.86 -6.31
N VAL A 266 -25.74 -4.89 -7.58
CA VAL A 266 -24.53 -5.62 -8.02
C VAL A 266 -23.30 -5.10 -7.27
N SER A 267 -23.17 -3.77 -7.12
CA SER A 267 -22.06 -3.13 -6.42
C SER A 267 -22.00 -3.55 -4.94
N GLU A 268 -23.13 -3.61 -4.25
CA GLU A 268 -23.18 -4.04 -2.84
C GLU A 268 -22.84 -5.53 -2.70
N TRP A 269 -23.29 -6.38 -3.62
CA TRP A 269 -22.91 -7.79 -3.65
C TRP A 269 -21.40 -7.96 -3.89
N GLU A 270 -20.80 -7.19 -4.80
CA GLU A 270 -19.37 -7.24 -5.08
C GLU A 270 -18.52 -6.87 -3.85
N ILE A 271 -18.88 -5.78 -3.16
CA ILE A 271 -18.22 -5.36 -1.93
C ILE A 271 -18.37 -6.45 -0.86
N MET A 272 -19.57 -6.98 -0.67
CA MET A 272 -19.84 -8.06 0.28
C MET A 272 -19.00 -9.30 -0.02
N ASN A 273 -18.98 -9.75 -1.28
CA ASN A 273 -18.22 -10.93 -1.70
C ASN A 273 -16.71 -10.70 -1.53
N GLN A 274 -16.24 -9.49 -1.78
CA GLN A 274 -14.84 -9.13 -1.57
C GLN A 274 -14.44 -9.21 -0.09
N GLN A 275 -15.32 -8.91 0.86
CA GLN A 275 -15.03 -9.13 2.28
C GLN A 275 -14.73 -10.62 2.57
N ALA A 276 -15.51 -11.54 2.00
CA ALA A 276 -15.24 -12.98 2.15
C ALA A 276 -13.92 -13.40 1.47
N ILE A 277 -13.56 -12.78 0.35
CA ILE A 277 -12.27 -12.99 -0.32
C ILE A 277 -11.11 -12.52 0.56
N ILE A 278 -11.21 -11.34 1.20
CA ILE A 278 -10.19 -10.83 2.14
C ILE A 278 -9.97 -11.82 3.29
N VAL A 279 -11.04 -12.39 3.85
CA VAL A 279 -10.93 -13.45 4.89
C VAL A 279 -10.18 -14.67 4.35
N ALA A 280 -10.51 -15.13 3.15
CA ALA A 280 -9.85 -16.28 2.54
C ALA A 280 -8.36 -16.02 2.25
N GLN A 281 -8.00 -14.84 1.76
CA GLN A 281 -6.61 -14.42 1.53
C GLN A 281 -5.83 -14.36 2.84
N HIS A 282 -6.41 -13.77 3.90
CA HIS A 282 -5.80 -13.74 5.23
C HIS A 282 -5.50 -15.16 5.74
N ILE A 283 -6.50 -16.06 5.72
CA ILE A 283 -6.33 -17.45 6.16
C ILE A 283 -5.23 -18.14 5.35
N LYS A 284 -5.25 -17.99 4.02
CA LYS A 284 -4.25 -18.59 3.12
C LYS A 284 -2.84 -18.10 3.46
N SER A 285 -2.68 -16.80 3.74
CA SER A 285 -1.38 -16.22 4.08
C SER A 285 -0.80 -16.74 5.40
N LYS A 286 -1.64 -17.25 6.31
CA LYS A 286 -1.22 -17.81 7.61
C LYS A 286 -1.19 -19.34 7.67
N MET A 287 -1.51 -20.01 6.57
CA MET A 287 -1.67 -21.47 6.54
C MET A 287 -0.36 -22.21 6.82
N ASN A 288 0.71 -21.80 6.14
CA ASN A 288 2.02 -22.47 6.18
C ASN A 288 3.09 -21.66 6.91
N THR A 289 2.71 -20.57 7.57
CA THR A 289 3.66 -19.72 8.29
C THR A 289 3.83 -20.21 9.72
N THR A 290 5.07 -20.41 10.10
CA THR A 290 5.49 -20.72 11.48
C THR A 290 6.50 -19.70 12.02
N GLY A 291 6.76 -18.62 11.26
CA GLY A 291 7.87 -17.68 11.49
C GLY A 291 7.49 -16.20 11.55
N PHE A 292 8.53 -15.38 11.79
CA PHE A 292 8.51 -13.98 12.26
C PHE A 292 7.63 -12.96 11.51
N THR A 293 7.29 -13.17 10.23
CA THR A 293 6.49 -12.21 9.44
C THR A 293 4.97 -12.38 9.62
N ASN A 294 4.51 -13.37 10.39
CA ASN A 294 3.10 -13.71 10.65
C ASN A 294 2.19 -13.87 9.41
N LEU A 295 2.74 -13.74 8.19
CA LEU A 295 2.08 -13.81 6.88
C LEU A 295 3.11 -14.32 5.85
N ASP A 296 2.65 -15.16 4.93
CA ASP A 296 3.41 -15.63 3.77
C ASP A 296 3.54 -14.44 2.78
N PRO A 297 4.77 -13.94 2.53
CA PRO A 297 4.97 -12.76 1.73
C PRO A 297 4.51 -12.94 0.27
N ALA A 298 4.61 -14.16 -0.28
CA ALA A 298 4.18 -14.42 -1.65
C ALA A 298 2.65 -14.44 -1.77
N VAL A 299 1.96 -15.01 -0.77
CA VAL A 299 0.50 -14.97 -0.70
C VAL A 299 0.00 -13.55 -0.48
N ARG A 300 0.62 -12.79 0.43
CA ARG A 300 0.24 -11.40 0.71
C ARG A 300 0.36 -10.52 -0.53
N ASP A 301 1.52 -10.49 -1.17
CA ASP A 301 1.74 -9.64 -2.34
C ASP A 301 0.88 -10.02 -3.55
N SER A 302 0.64 -11.33 -3.75
CA SER A 302 -0.30 -11.77 -4.79
C SER A 302 -1.73 -11.34 -4.48
N SER A 303 -2.14 -11.44 -3.21
CA SER A 303 -3.47 -11.01 -2.75
C SER A 303 -3.66 -9.49 -2.91
N MET A 304 -2.64 -8.68 -2.57
CA MET A 304 -2.69 -7.23 -2.78
C MET A 304 -2.81 -6.87 -4.27
N ALA A 305 -2.11 -7.57 -5.16
CA ALA A 305 -2.26 -7.37 -6.61
C ALA A 305 -3.67 -7.74 -7.10
N ASP A 306 -4.23 -8.86 -6.63
CA ASP A 306 -5.60 -9.28 -6.97
C ASP A 306 -6.64 -8.29 -6.42
N ASN A 307 -6.42 -7.74 -5.23
CA ASN A 307 -7.29 -6.73 -4.62
C ASN A 307 -7.26 -5.40 -5.38
N ILE A 308 -6.09 -4.96 -5.85
CA ILE A 308 -5.96 -3.80 -6.75
C ILE A 308 -6.71 -4.05 -8.06
N ARG A 309 -6.59 -5.25 -8.62
CA ARG A 309 -7.34 -5.63 -9.82
C ARG A 309 -8.85 -5.58 -9.57
N TRP A 310 -9.32 -6.12 -8.44
CA TRP A 310 -10.71 -6.06 -8.04
C TRP A 310 -11.22 -4.63 -7.91
N ILE A 311 -10.46 -3.71 -7.28
CA ILE A 311 -10.84 -2.29 -7.15
C ILE A 311 -11.04 -1.67 -8.54
N LEU A 312 -10.11 -1.90 -9.47
CA LEU A 312 -10.20 -1.38 -10.83
C LEU A 312 -11.40 -1.92 -11.60
N ASP A 313 -11.69 -3.23 -11.46
CA ASP A 313 -12.84 -3.86 -12.12
C ASP A 313 -14.17 -3.36 -11.52
N HIS A 314 -14.25 -3.19 -10.19
CA HIS A 314 -15.42 -2.69 -9.47
C HIS A 314 -15.75 -1.23 -9.80
N GLU A 315 -14.73 -0.37 -9.89
CA GLU A 315 -14.89 1.03 -10.26
C GLU A 315 -15.20 1.21 -11.76
N GLY A 316 -14.84 0.21 -12.55
CA GLY A 316 -15.21 0.10 -13.96
C GLY A 316 -14.10 0.47 -14.93
N ALA A 317 -14.39 0.25 -16.22
CA ALA A 317 -13.43 0.47 -17.28
C ALA A 317 -12.93 1.93 -17.33
N LYS A 318 -11.63 2.10 -17.57
CA LYS A 318 -10.91 3.39 -17.63
C LYS A 318 -10.74 4.09 -16.28
N THR A 319 -10.97 3.40 -15.17
CA THR A 319 -10.61 3.90 -13.83
C THR A 319 -9.12 4.25 -13.78
N LYS A 320 -8.83 5.45 -13.27
CA LYS A 320 -7.46 5.91 -13.05
C LYS A 320 -7.15 5.86 -11.56
N MET A 321 -6.18 5.02 -11.18
CA MET A 321 -5.87 4.66 -9.80
C MET A 321 -4.43 5.01 -9.41
N VAL A 322 -4.29 5.64 -8.24
CA VAL A 322 -3.02 5.82 -7.54
C VAL A 322 -2.86 4.68 -6.54
N ILE A 323 -1.72 4.00 -6.55
CA ILE A 323 -1.36 2.94 -5.60
C ILE A 323 -0.27 3.48 -4.68
N TRP A 324 -0.47 3.44 -3.37
CA TRP A 324 0.51 3.84 -2.37
C TRP A 324 0.97 2.62 -1.58
N ALA A 325 2.24 2.25 -1.70
CA ALA A 325 2.84 1.17 -0.93
C ALA A 325 4.35 1.35 -0.76
N HIS A 326 5.00 0.47 0.00
CA HIS A 326 6.46 0.40 0.05
C HIS A 326 7.08 0.13 -1.33
N ASN A 327 8.32 0.60 -1.56
CA ASN A 327 9.09 0.33 -2.77
C ASN A 327 9.19 -1.19 -3.06
N LEU A 328 9.30 -2.00 -2.01
CA LEU A 328 9.38 -3.46 -2.11
C LEU A 328 8.11 -4.10 -2.69
N HIS A 329 6.95 -3.44 -2.58
CA HIS A 329 5.71 -3.95 -3.16
C HIS A 329 5.53 -3.46 -4.60
N VAL A 330 5.77 -2.18 -4.88
CA VAL A 330 5.48 -1.60 -6.20
C VAL A 330 6.51 -1.92 -7.29
N ALA A 331 7.73 -2.33 -6.91
CA ALA A 331 8.79 -2.61 -7.87
C ALA A 331 8.42 -3.75 -8.83
N THR A 332 8.64 -3.57 -10.13
CA THR A 332 8.17 -4.53 -11.15
C THR A 332 8.91 -5.88 -11.16
N HIS A 333 9.94 -6.02 -10.34
CA HIS A 333 10.70 -7.25 -10.13
C HIS A 333 10.35 -7.97 -8.82
N THR A 334 9.52 -7.38 -7.97
CA THR A 334 8.99 -8.00 -6.74
C THR A 334 7.58 -8.55 -7.00
N ILE A 335 7.01 -9.31 -6.06
CA ILE A 335 5.82 -10.14 -6.34
C ILE A 335 4.62 -9.29 -6.73
N MET A 336 4.21 -8.31 -5.90
CA MET A 336 3.04 -7.48 -6.20
C MET A 336 3.27 -6.66 -7.48
N GLY A 337 4.38 -5.92 -7.58
CA GLY A 337 4.67 -5.09 -8.74
C GLY A 337 4.86 -5.88 -10.04
N ASN A 338 5.39 -7.12 -9.97
CA ASN A 338 5.49 -8.01 -11.12
C ASN A 338 4.12 -8.52 -11.57
N ASN A 339 3.25 -8.90 -10.64
CA ASN A 339 1.88 -9.32 -10.95
C ASN A 339 1.08 -8.18 -11.59
N LEU A 340 1.15 -6.98 -11.01
CA LEU A 340 0.52 -5.78 -11.59
C LEU A 340 1.09 -5.46 -12.98
N ARG A 341 2.41 -5.55 -13.17
CA ARG A 341 3.04 -5.35 -14.49
C ARG A 341 2.56 -6.37 -15.52
N LYS A 342 2.38 -7.64 -15.13
CA LYS A 342 1.82 -8.68 -16.00
C LYS A 342 0.36 -8.39 -16.38
N MET A 343 -0.44 -7.93 -15.43
CA MET A 343 -1.86 -7.63 -15.63
C MET A 343 -2.10 -6.38 -16.49
N PHE A 344 -1.29 -5.34 -16.30
CA PHE A 344 -1.56 -4.01 -16.85
C PHE A 344 -0.54 -3.52 -17.87
N GLY A 345 0.58 -4.23 -18.06
CA GLY A 345 1.57 -3.89 -19.09
C GLY A 345 2.03 -2.44 -18.97
N ASN A 346 1.95 -1.67 -20.05
CA ASN A 346 2.34 -0.26 -20.08
C ASN A 346 1.32 0.70 -19.46
N ASP A 347 0.14 0.21 -19.03
CA ASP A 347 -0.88 1.03 -18.39
C ASP A 347 -0.55 1.38 -16.92
N MET A 348 0.57 0.85 -16.42
CA MET A 348 1.10 1.12 -15.09
C MET A 348 2.42 1.90 -15.16
N PHE A 349 2.49 3.02 -14.44
CA PHE A 349 3.72 3.78 -14.19
C PHE A 349 4.12 3.63 -12.72
N VAL A 350 5.42 3.50 -12.42
CA VAL A 350 5.92 3.27 -11.06
C VAL A 350 6.95 4.32 -10.69
N PHE A 351 6.71 5.01 -9.57
CA PHE A 351 7.67 5.87 -8.90
C PHE A 351 8.30 5.12 -7.73
N GLY A 352 9.62 4.96 -7.76
CA GLY A 352 10.41 4.55 -6.61
C GLY A 352 10.94 5.78 -5.88
N PHE A 353 10.92 5.75 -4.55
CA PHE A 353 11.42 6.85 -3.71
C PHE A 353 12.78 6.47 -3.13
N VAL A 354 13.68 7.43 -2.98
CA VAL A 354 15.01 7.23 -2.39
C VAL A 354 15.35 8.43 -1.52
N PHE A 355 16.22 8.23 -0.53
CA PHE A 355 16.75 9.29 0.32
C PHE A 355 18.27 9.13 0.48
N ASN A 356 18.94 10.20 0.92
CA ASN A 356 20.39 10.19 1.19
C ASN A 356 20.69 10.25 2.69
N GLN A 357 20.06 11.17 3.40
CA GLN A 357 20.29 11.44 4.81
C GLN A 357 18.99 11.96 5.46
N GLY A 358 18.86 11.80 6.77
CA GLY A 358 17.71 12.24 7.55
C GLY A 358 17.40 11.26 8.67
N SER A 359 16.25 11.45 9.30
CA SER A 359 15.67 10.53 10.28
C SER A 359 14.28 10.12 9.83
N PHE A 360 13.81 8.98 10.33
CA PHE A 360 12.47 8.46 10.05
C PHE A 360 11.97 7.70 11.28
N GLN A 361 10.66 7.58 11.41
CA GLN A 361 10.05 6.74 12.43
C GLN A 361 10.21 5.26 12.08
N ALA A 362 10.58 4.46 13.07
CA ALA A 362 10.72 3.02 12.95
C ALA A 362 10.27 2.34 14.25
N ALA A 363 9.74 1.12 14.15
CA ALA A 363 9.48 0.30 15.31
C ALA A 363 10.78 -0.37 15.77
N GLU A 364 11.11 -0.26 17.06
CA GLU A 364 12.19 -1.02 17.68
C GLU A 364 11.69 -2.45 17.96
N TYR A 365 12.38 -3.46 17.43
CA TYR A 365 12.15 -4.85 17.82
C TYR A 365 13.05 -5.21 19.01
N PRO A 366 12.58 -6.03 19.97
CA PRO A 366 13.39 -6.43 21.12
C PRO A 366 14.76 -7.00 20.73
N ALA A 367 15.78 -6.79 21.56
CA ALA A 367 17.12 -7.33 21.33
C ALA A 367 17.10 -8.88 21.32
N GLY A 368 17.68 -9.49 20.27
CA GLY A 368 17.64 -10.94 20.00
C GLY A 368 16.93 -11.30 18.69
N TYR A 369 16.19 -10.35 18.12
CA TYR A 369 15.65 -10.42 16.76
C TYR A 369 16.69 -9.83 15.79
N ILE A 370 16.98 -10.55 14.72
CA ILE A 370 18.22 -10.43 13.94
C ILE A 370 18.49 -9.04 13.34
N GLN A 371 19.75 -8.64 13.48
CA GLN A 371 20.44 -7.39 13.20
C GLN A 371 20.73 -7.09 11.71
N TYR A 372 19.92 -7.58 10.75
CA TYR A 372 20.25 -7.48 9.31
C TYR A 372 19.49 -6.43 8.49
N LEU A 373 18.60 -5.64 9.09
CA LEU A 373 17.88 -4.57 8.37
C LEU A 373 17.75 -3.24 9.14
N LEU A 374 18.51 -3.07 10.22
CA LEU A 374 18.39 -1.88 11.07
C LEU A 374 19.47 -0.85 10.71
N PHE A 375 19.03 0.28 10.15
CA PHE A 375 19.78 1.53 10.29
C PHE A 375 19.79 1.88 11.78
N PRO A 376 20.93 2.26 12.37
CA PRO A 376 20.98 2.61 13.78
C PRO A 376 20.03 3.79 14.05
N SER A 377 18.98 3.57 14.84
CA SER A 377 18.17 4.66 15.39
C SER A 377 18.92 5.26 16.58
N GLU A 378 19.17 6.57 16.55
CA GLU A 378 19.43 7.30 17.78
C GLU A 378 18.12 7.34 18.58
N LYS A 379 17.94 6.39 19.51
CA LYS A 379 16.83 6.29 20.49
C LYS A 379 15.48 6.82 19.98
N GLY A 380 14.66 5.93 19.43
CA GLY A 380 13.30 6.26 19.00
C GLY A 380 12.46 6.81 20.15
N VAL A 381 11.61 7.79 19.84
CA VAL A 381 10.61 8.35 20.77
C VAL A 381 9.68 7.23 21.23
N HIS A 382 9.49 7.12 22.56
CA HIS A 382 8.59 6.13 23.17
C HIS A 382 7.18 6.18 22.56
N PRO A 383 6.49 5.04 22.38
CA PRO A 383 5.11 5.02 21.94
C PRO A 383 4.24 5.79 22.95
N PHE A 384 3.37 6.63 22.39
CA PHE A 384 2.31 7.42 23.01
C PHE A 384 1.85 6.90 24.39
N THR A 385 2.07 7.73 25.44
CA THR A 385 1.31 7.74 26.70
C THR A 385 0.28 8.85 26.70
#